data_AF-A0A2E2NW18-F1
#
_entry.id   AF-A0A2E2NW18-F1
#
_cell.length_a   1.000
_cell.length_b   1.000
_cell.length_c   1.000
_cell.angle_alpha   90.00
_cell.angle_beta   90.00
_cell.angle_gamma   90.00
#
_symmetry.space_group_name_H-M   'P 1'
#
loop_
_entity.id
_entity.type
_entity.pdbx_description
1 polymer ?
#
loop_
_entity_poly.entity_id
_entity_poly.type
_entity_poly.pdbx_seq_one_letter_code
_entity_poly.pdbx_strand_id
1 'polypeptide(L)'
;MNYNTSRPKMIIPEYGRHIQKLIDHATKLEDKKERNEMATAIIDVMGQLNPHLRDVEDFNHKLWDHLYIMSDFKLDVDSPYPVPTAEHFQSKPNKLDYPNQNIRFKHYGGGVEKLIDAAVEMEDGEEKDALLLSIGNLMKKHYVAWSNNSCDDKQIISDIKRISRGKIELPEDFELIDVKEISNRGNNNKAKGRKKGKRKSYKPKKKY
;
A
#
# COMPACT_ATOMS: atom_id res chain seq x y z
N MET A 1 -10.05 47.91 7.14
CA MET A 1 -9.47 46.64 7.62
C MET A 1 -10.11 45.49 6.85
N ASN A 2 -9.32 44.68 6.11
CA ASN A 2 -9.86 43.52 5.41
C ASN A 2 -9.81 42.30 6.33
N TYR A 3 -10.97 41.81 6.77
CA TYR A 3 -11.09 40.60 7.58
C TYR A 3 -10.72 39.34 6.78
N ASN A 4 -10.27 38.29 7.47
CA ASN A 4 -9.85 37.03 6.82
C ASN A 4 -11.02 36.21 6.28
N THR A 5 -12.22 36.41 6.81
CA THR A 5 -13.48 35.72 6.46
C THR A 5 -14.13 36.25 5.19
N SER A 6 -13.79 37.46 4.74
CA SER A 6 -14.32 38.08 3.51
C SER A 6 -13.42 37.87 2.30
N ARG A 7 -12.33 37.10 2.44
CA ARG A 7 -11.33 36.91 1.38
C ARG A 7 -11.51 35.55 0.71
N PRO A 8 -11.07 35.38 -0.55
CA PRO A 8 -11.16 34.11 -1.25
C PRO A 8 -10.46 32.98 -0.48
N LYS A 9 -11.01 31.78 -0.61
CA LYS A 9 -10.46 30.56 -0.01
C LYS A 9 -9.11 30.25 -0.66
N MET A 10 -8.11 29.98 0.16
CA MET A 10 -6.81 29.49 -0.32
C MET A 10 -6.93 27.99 -0.58
N ILE A 11 -6.51 27.54 -1.76
CA ILE A 11 -6.48 26.10 -2.09
C ILE A 11 -5.31 25.44 -1.35
N ILE A 12 -4.15 26.11 -1.32
CA ILE A 12 -2.91 25.66 -0.68
C ILE A 12 -2.41 26.77 0.26
N PRO A 13 -2.76 26.75 1.56
CA PRO A 13 -2.42 27.81 2.51
C PRO A 13 -0.92 27.95 2.80
N GLU A 14 -0.10 26.94 2.47
CA GLU A 14 1.34 26.84 2.74
C GLU A 14 2.15 27.96 2.07
N TYR A 15 1.70 28.47 0.92
CA TYR A 15 2.35 29.55 0.17
C TYR A 15 1.87 30.95 0.58
N GLY A 16 0.80 31.02 1.36
CA GLY A 16 0.22 32.28 1.84
C GLY A 16 -0.45 33.14 0.76
N ARG A 17 -1.03 34.26 1.22
CA ARG A 17 -1.88 35.14 0.39
C ARG A 17 -1.12 35.98 -0.64
N HIS A 18 0.17 36.23 -0.41
CA HIS A 18 0.97 37.05 -1.32
C HIS A 18 1.19 36.33 -2.64
N ILE A 19 1.52 35.04 -2.59
CA ILE A 19 1.68 34.19 -3.77
C ILE A 19 0.36 34.09 -4.54
N GLN A 20 -0.77 33.89 -3.85
CA GLN A 20 -2.08 33.88 -4.51
C GLN A 20 -2.38 35.19 -5.27
N LYS A 21 -2.05 36.35 -4.69
CA LYS A 21 -2.20 37.64 -5.38
C LYS A 21 -1.30 37.79 -6.61
N LEU A 22 -0.09 37.25 -6.58
CA LEU A 22 0.82 37.27 -7.73
C LEU A 22 0.27 36.40 -8.86
N ILE A 23 -0.34 35.26 -8.54
CA ILE A 23 -1.00 34.38 -9.52
C ILE A 23 -2.26 35.02 -10.09
N ASP A 24 -3.08 35.66 -9.24
CA ASP A 24 -4.26 36.44 -9.66
C ASP A 24 -3.87 37.62 -10.56
N HIS A 25 -2.65 38.15 -10.42
CA HIS A 25 -2.11 39.19 -11.29
C HIS A 25 -1.62 38.59 -12.61
N ALA A 26 -0.84 37.49 -12.56
CA ALA A 26 -0.33 36.80 -13.74
C ALA A 26 -1.46 36.32 -14.67
N THR A 27 -2.58 35.87 -14.13
CA THR A 27 -3.76 35.45 -14.90
C THR A 27 -4.48 36.60 -15.63
N LYS A 28 -4.29 37.86 -15.19
CA LYS A 28 -4.89 39.05 -15.84
C LYS A 28 -4.02 39.64 -16.95
N LEU A 29 -2.76 39.24 -17.07
CA LEU A 29 -1.86 39.74 -18.10
C LEU A 29 -2.25 39.17 -19.47
N GLU A 30 -2.35 40.05 -20.47
CA GLU A 30 -2.72 39.69 -21.85
C GLU A 30 -1.53 39.17 -22.65
N ASP A 31 -0.31 39.68 -22.40
CA ASP A 31 0.89 39.23 -23.10
C ASP A 31 1.39 37.88 -22.58
N LYS A 32 1.55 36.93 -23.50
CA LYS A 32 2.08 35.59 -23.22
C LYS A 32 3.52 35.63 -22.71
N LYS A 33 4.35 36.57 -23.19
CA LYS A 33 5.75 36.68 -22.76
C LYS A 33 5.86 37.12 -21.30
N GLU A 34 5.18 38.22 -20.95
CA GLU A 34 5.15 38.72 -19.58
C GLU A 34 4.54 37.70 -18.61
N ARG A 35 3.52 36.95 -19.06
CA ARG A 35 2.91 35.88 -18.27
C ARG A 35 3.88 34.73 -17.98
N ASN A 36 4.65 34.28 -18.98
CA ASN A 36 5.65 33.22 -18.80
C ASN A 36 6.78 33.67 -17.86
N GLU A 37 7.25 34.91 -18.00
CA GLU A 37 8.28 35.49 -17.12
C GLU A 37 7.78 35.58 -15.67
N MET A 38 6.56 36.09 -15.48
CA MET A 38 5.92 36.18 -14.17
C MET A 38 5.71 34.79 -13.55
N ALA A 39 5.29 33.80 -14.32
CA ALA A 39 5.11 32.42 -13.85
C ALA A 39 6.43 31.82 -13.34
N THR A 40 7.52 32.03 -14.09
CA THR A 40 8.86 31.57 -13.71
C THR A 40 9.32 32.24 -12.42
N ALA A 41 9.13 33.57 -12.30
CA ALA A 41 9.45 34.31 -11.08
C ALA A 41 8.62 33.85 -9.87
N ILE A 42 7.34 33.51 -10.06
CA ILE A 42 6.48 32.96 -8.99
C ILE A 42 7.01 31.60 -8.52
N ILE A 43 7.43 30.73 -9.45
CA ILE A 43 7.98 29.41 -9.12
C ILE A 43 9.27 29.53 -8.33
N ASP A 44 10.15 30.47 -8.68
CA ASP A 44 11.37 30.73 -7.93
C ASP A 44 11.07 31.18 -6.48
N VAL A 45 10.08 32.05 -6.31
CA VAL A 45 9.63 32.51 -4.98
C VAL A 45 9.00 31.37 -4.18
N MET A 46 8.16 30.53 -4.81
CA MET A 46 7.60 29.33 -4.20
C MET A 46 8.70 28.35 -3.77
N GLY A 47 9.77 28.24 -4.57
CA GLY A 47 10.94 27.42 -4.33
C GLY A 47 11.72 27.83 -3.08
N GLN A 48 11.96 29.13 -2.93
CA GLN A 48 12.65 29.70 -1.78
C GLN A 48 11.86 29.52 -0.47
N LEU A 49 10.53 29.62 -0.55
CA LEU A 49 9.67 29.56 0.62
C LEU A 49 9.53 28.15 1.19
N ASN A 50 9.71 27.12 0.36
CA ASN A 50 9.63 25.71 0.75
C ASN A 50 10.93 24.92 0.45
N PRO A 51 12.04 25.18 1.19
CA PRO A 51 13.30 24.46 0.99
C PRO A 51 13.20 22.95 1.25
N HIS A 52 12.21 22.52 2.04
CA HIS A 52 12.02 21.12 2.42
C HIS A 52 11.60 20.22 1.25
N LEU A 53 11.00 20.79 0.21
CA LEU A 53 10.64 20.02 -0.97
C LEU A 53 11.84 19.77 -1.92
N ARG A 54 13.03 20.32 -1.64
CA ARG A 54 14.23 20.16 -2.48
C ARG A 54 14.76 18.72 -2.52
N ASP A 55 14.50 17.94 -1.49
CA ASP A 55 14.91 16.53 -1.39
C ASP A 55 13.91 15.57 -2.06
N VAL A 56 12.83 16.10 -2.64
CA VAL A 56 11.79 15.33 -3.31
C VAL A 56 12.09 15.29 -4.81
N GLU A 57 12.26 14.07 -5.35
CA GLU A 57 12.30 13.86 -6.80
C GLU A 57 11.06 14.53 -7.44
N ASP A 58 11.29 15.30 -8.51
CA ASP A 58 10.27 16.12 -9.19
C ASP A 58 9.71 17.33 -8.40
N PHE A 59 10.52 17.99 -7.58
CA PHE A 59 10.12 19.24 -6.92
C PHE A 59 9.57 20.30 -7.88
N ASN A 60 10.26 20.55 -8.99
CA ASN A 60 9.86 21.56 -9.97
C ASN A 60 8.49 21.26 -10.56
N HIS A 61 8.20 19.98 -10.84
CA HIS A 61 6.90 19.54 -11.34
C HIS A 61 5.79 19.87 -10.34
N LYS A 62 6.00 19.62 -9.05
CA LYS A 62 5.02 19.96 -8.00
C LYS A 62 4.77 21.46 -7.86
N LEU A 63 5.80 22.29 -8.06
CA LEU A 63 5.62 23.76 -8.05
C LEU A 63 4.77 24.23 -9.22
N TRP A 64 5.00 23.67 -10.41
CA TRP A 64 4.16 23.89 -11.58
C TRP A 64 2.71 23.44 -11.30
N ASP A 65 2.52 22.26 -10.71
CA ASP A 65 1.19 21.77 -10.34
C ASP A 65 0.50 22.72 -9.36
N HIS A 66 1.21 23.18 -8.32
CA HIS A 66 0.67 24.14 -7.35
C HIS A 66 0.30 25.47 -8.00
N LEU A 67 1.09 25.96 -8.95
CA LEU A 67 0.79 27.17 -9.73
C LEU A 67 -0.52 26.99 -10.52
N TYR A 68 -0.66 25.87 -11.25
CA TYR A 68 -1.86 25.58 -12.03
C TYR A 68 -3.10 25.44 -11.14
N ILE A 69 -2.99 24.68 -10.05
CA ILE A 69 -4.06 24.50 -9.07
C ILE A 69 -4.51 25.83 -8.47
N MET A 70 -3.56 26.70 -8.07
CA MET A 70 -3.90 28.01 -7.50
C MET A 70 -4.54 28.96 -8.52
N SER A 71 -4.26 28.78 -9.81
CA SER A 71 -4.84 29.58 -10.89
C SER A 71 -6.22 29.09 -11.37
N ASP A 72 -6.79 28.07 -10.72
CA ASP A 72 -7.98 27.33 -11.21
C ASP A 72 -7.81 26.85 -12.67
N PHE A 73 -6.59 26.47 -13.07
CA PHE A 73 -6.24 26.05 -14.44
C PHE A 73 -6.51 27.10 -15.54
N LYS A 74 -6.66 28.39 -15.19
CA LYS A 74 -6.90 29.48 -16.14
C LYS A 74 -5.62 30.05 -16.77
N LEU A 75 -4.46 29.69 -16.23
CA LEU A 75 -3.18 30.21 -16.66
C LEU A 75 -2.66 29.44 -17.89
N ASP A 76 -2.61 30.10 -19.04
CA ASP A 76 -1.99 29.56 -20.26
C ASP A 76 -0.52 30.02 -20.32
N VAL A 77 0.39 29.11 -19.92
CA VAL A 77 1.85 29.32 -19.82
C VAL A 77 2.57 28.12 -20.41
N ASP A 78 3.71 28.37 -21.07
CA ASP A 78 4.55 27.32 -21.64
C ASP A 78 5.31 26.57 -20.52
N SER A 79 4.68 25.56 -19.93
CA SER A 79 5.33 24.64 -18.98
C SER A 79 6.03 23.50 -19.71
N PRO A 80 7.24 23.09 -19.26
CA PRO A 80 7.92 21.91 -19.79
C PRO A 80 7.28 20.58 -19.36
N TYR A 81 6.28 20.62 -18.47
CA TYR A 81 5.57 19.46 -17.93
C TYR A 81 4.11 19.43 -18.41
N PRO A 82 3.49 18.24 -18.53
CA PRO A 82 2.09 18.13 -18.95
C PRO A 82 1.18 18.86 -17.96
N VAL A 83 0.29 19.71 -18.47
CA VAL A 83 -0.64 20.48 -17.63
C VAL A 83 -1.59 19.49 -16.94
N PRO A 84 -1.70 19.51 -15.60
CA PRO A 84 -2.68 18.67 -14.91
C PRO A 84 -4.08 19.09 -15.33
N THR A 85 -4.93 18.14 -15.71
CA THR A 85 -6.34 18.42 -16.02
C THR A 85 -7.17 18.48 -14.73
N ALA A 86 -8.05 19.48 -14.60
CA ALA A 86 -8.93 19.66 -13.44
C ALA A 86 -9.78 18.40 -13.12
N GLU A 87 -10.10 17.63 -14.15
CA GLU A 87 -10.88 16.38 -14.05
C GLU A 87 -10.16 15.30 -13.24
N HIS A 88 -8.83 15.22 -13.32
CA HIS A 88 -8.07 14.24 -12.54
C HIS A 88 -8.11 14.56 -11.04
N PHE A 89 -8.09 15.85 -10.68
CA PHE A 89 -8.05 16.25 -9.27
C PHE A 89 -9.42 16.12 -8.57
N GLN A 90 -10.53 16.27 -9.31
CA GLN A 90 -11.88 16.12 -8.74
C GLN A 90 -12.38 14.68 -8.73
N SER A 91 -11.71 13.78 -9.44
CA SER A 91 -12.07 12.36 -9.46
C SER A 91 -11.97 11.77 -8.06
N LYS A 92 -13.09 11.26 -7.54
CA LYS A 92 -13.08 10.53 -6.26
C LYS A 92 -12.22 9.28 -6.45
N PRO A 93 -11.45 8.87 -5.43
CA PRO A 93 -10.73 7.61 -5.50
C PRO A 93 -11.73 6.48 -5.78
N ASN A 94 -11.33 5.54 -6.62
CA ASN A 94 -12.15 4.38 -6.94
C ASN A 94 -12.50 3.63 -5.64
N LYS A 95 -13.78 3.29 -5.48
CA LYS A 95 -14.20 2.46 -4.35
C LYS A 95 -13.61 1.08 -4.53
N LEU A 96 -12.86 0.62 -3.53
CA LEU A 96 -12.41 -0.76 -3.48
C LEU A 96 -13.56 -1.62 -2.99
N ASP A 97 -13.91 -2.66 -3.75
CA ASP A 97 -14.84 -3.67 -3.28
C ASP A 97 -14.17 -4.46 -2.16
N TYR A 98 -14.84 -4.53 -1.01
CA TYR A 98 -14.35 -5.34 0.10
C TYR A 98 -14.60 -6.82 -0.21
N PRO A 99 -13.63 -7.72 0.04
CA PRO A 99 -13.83 -9.15 -0.21
C PRO A 99 -14.86 -9.73 0.75
N ASN A 100 -16.10 -9.87 0.30
CA ASN A 100 -17.20 -10.51 1.03
C ASN A 100 -17.18 -12.04 0.82
N GLN A 101 -16.12 -12.71 1.26
CA GLN A 101 -16.07 -14.18 1.23
C GLN A 101 -16.66 -14.77 2.50
N ASN A 102 -17.74 -15.54 2.38
CA ASN A 102 -18.34 -16.28 3.48
C ASN A 102 -17.53 -17.55 3.76
N ILE A 103 -16.41 -17.41 4.49
CA ILE A 103 -15.50 -18.53 4.79
C ILE A 103 -16.17 -19.48 5.79
N ARG A 104 -16.62 -20.64 5.31
CA ARG A 104 -17.27 -21.67 6.15
C ARG A 104 -16.29 -22.32 7.13
N PHE A 105 -15.01 -22.45 6.72
CA PHE A 105 -13.95 -23.08 7.52
C PHE A 105 -12.86 -22.07 7.91
N LYS A 106 -13.14 -21.31 8.98
CA LYS A 106 -12.27 -20.20 9.41
C LYS A 106 -10.83 -20.63 9.79
N HIS A 107 -10.64 -21.87 10.23
CA HIS A 107 -9.34 -22.40 10.67
C HIS A 107 -8.40 -22.77 9.51
N TYR A 108 -8.93 -22.97 8.29
CA TYR A 108 -8.13 -23.18 7.08
C TYR A 108 -7.94 -21.89 6.28
N GLY A 109 -8.82 -20.90 6.45
CA GLY A 109 -8.80 -19.64 5.72
C GLY A 109 -9.40 -19.75 4.32
N GLY A 110 -9.79 -18.60 3.73
CA GLY A 110 -10.45 -18.57 2.42
C GLY A 110 -9.56 -18.97 1.23
N GLY A 111 -8.23 -18.96 1.42
CA GLY A 111 -7.29 -19.38 0.38
C GLY A 111 -7.38 -20.88 0.06
N VAL A 112 -7.62 -21.72 1.07
CA VAL A 112 -7.74 -23.18 0.89
C VAL A 112 -8.99 -23.53 0.07
N GLU A 113 -10.10 -22.83 0.28
CA GLU A 113 -11.33 -23.01 -0.50
C GLU A 113 -11.09 -22.75 -1.98
N LYS A 114 -10.40 -21.65 -2.32
CA LYS A 114 -10.02 -21.35 -3.72
C LYS A 114 -9.10 -22.38 -4.35
N LEU A 115 -8.16 -22.93 -3.56
CA LEU A 115 -7.25 -23.96 -4.06
C LEU A 115 -8.00 -25.28 -4.34
N ILE A 116 -8.98 -25.61 -3.49
CA ILE A 116 -9.83 -26.79 -3.70
C ILE A 116 -10.74 -26.58 -4.91
N ASP A 117 -11.33 -25.39 -5.08
CA ASP A 117 -12.13 -25.06 -6.26
C ASP A 117 -11.29 -25.17 -7.55
N ALA A 118 -10.06 -24.65 -7.55
CA ALA A 118 -9.14 -24.81 -8.67
C ALA A 118 -8.77 -26.28 -8.94
N ALA A 119 -8.54 -27.08 -7.89
CA ALA A 119 -8.28 -28.51 -8.03
C ALA A 119 -9.48 -29.29 -8.60
N VAL A 120 -10.72 -28.83 -8.35
CA VAL A 120 -11.93 -29.39 -8.96
C VAL A 120 -12.03 -29.09 -10.45
N GLU A 121 -11.56 -27.93 -10.89
CA GLU A 121 -11.58 -27.50 -12.30
C GLU A 121 -10.46 -28.15 -13.14
N MET A 122 -9.41 -28.67 -12.50
CA MET A 122 -8.32 -29.38 -13.18
C MET A 122 -8.70 -30.79 -13.63
N GLU A 123 -8.12 -31.21 -14.76
CA GLU A 123 -8.24 -32.58 -15.29
C GLU A 123 -7.62 -33.61 -14.34
N ASP A 124 -8.16 -34.83 -14.37
CA ASP A 124 -7.67 -35.93 -13.54
C ASP A 124 -6.30 -36.40 -14.05
N GLY A 125 -5.26 -36.28 -13.21
CA GLY A 125 -3.89 -36.66 -13.52
C GLY A 125 -2.94 -36.45 -12.34
N GLU A 126 -1.66 -36.82 -12.52
CA GLU A 126 -0.62 -36.75 -11.48
C GLU A 126 -0.47 -35.34 -10.90
N GLU A 127 -0.71 -34.30 -11.70
CA GLU A 127 -0.66 -32.90 -11.27
C GLU A 127 -1.77 -32.55 -10.26
N LYS A 128 -2.97 -33.11 -10.44
CA LYS A 128 -4.10 -32.92 -9.53
C LYS A 128 -3.83 -33.60 -8.19
N ASP A 129 -3.27 -34.80 -8.20
CA ASP A 129 -2.90 -35.53 -6.98
C ASP A 129 -1.81 -34.80 -6.19
N ALA A 130 -0.79 -34.28 -6.88
CA ALA A 130 0.26 -33.46 -6.26
C ALA A 130 -0.29 -32.15 -5.66
N LEU A 131 -1.27 -31.52 -6.33
CA LEU A 131 -1.95 -30.34 -5.83
C LEU A 131 -2.78 -30.66 -4.58
N LEU A 132 -3.53 -31.76 -4.59
CA LEU A 132 -4.31 -32.20 -3.42
C LEU A 132 -3.41 -32.53 -2.22
N LEU A 133 -2.25 -33.15 -2.44
CA LEU A 133 -1.23 -33.38 -1.40
C LEU A 133 -0.71 -32.07 -0.82
N SER A 134 -0.45 -31.10 -1.68
CA SER A 134 0.00 -29.77 -1.25
C SER A 134 -1.09 -29.05 -0.45
N ILE A 135 -2.36 -29.17 -0.86
CA ILE A 135 -3.51 -28.61 -0.15
C ILE A 135 -3.71 -29.28 1.22
N GLY A 136 -3.69 -30.61 1.29
CA GLY A 136 -3.81 -31.34 2.56
C GLY A 136 -2.69 -30.99 3.54
N ASN A 137 -1.45 -30.88 3.04
CA ASN A 137 -0.32 -30.43 3.84
C ASN A 137 -0.45 -28.99 4.31
N LEU A 138 -1.02 -28.11 3.48
CA LEU A 138 -1.31 -26.72 3.85
C LEU A 138 -2.40 -26.65 4.92
N MET A 139 -3.46 -27.45 4.79
CA MET A 139 -4.52 -27.57 5.80
C MET A 139 -3.99 -28.05 7.14
N LYS A 140 -3.13 -29.09 7.16
CA LYS A 140 -2.49 -29.60 8.38
C LYS A 140 -1.64 -28.51 9.07
N LYS A 141 -0.89 -27.73 8.28
CA LYS A 141 -0.11 -26.58 8.79
C LYS A 141 -0.99 -25.49 9.40
N HIS A 142 -2.06 -25.10 8.71
CA HIS A 142 -2.99 -24.09 9.22
C HIS A 142 -3.68 -24.57 10.49
N TYR A 143 -4.08 -25.84 10.55
CA TYR A 143 -4.71 -26.42 11.72
C TYR A 143 -3.77 -26.36 12.93
N VAL A 144 -2.52 -26.82 12.79
CA VAL A 144 -1.52 -26.78 13.87
C VAL A 144 -1.24 -25.34 14.32
N ALA A 145 -1.16 -24.40 13.38
CA ALA A 145 -0.91 -22.99 13.69
C ALA A 145 -2.05 -22.32 14.49
N TRP A 146 -3.31 -22.73 14.28
CA TRP A 146 -4.47 -22.11 14.92
C TRP A 146 -5.02 -22.90 16.11
N SER A 147 -4.87 -24.23 16.14
CA SER A 147 -5.50 -25.11 17.15
C SER A 147 -4.56 -25.59 18.26
N ASN A 148 -3.23 -25.39 18.15
CA ASN A 148 -2.21 -25.89 19.10
C ASN A 148 -2.28 -27.40 19.43
N ASN A 149 -3.10 -28.18 18.72
CA ASN A 149 -3.31 -29.60 18.97
C ASN A 149 -2.90 -30.41 17.73
N SER A 150 -2.62 -31.71 17.92
CA SER A 150 -2.40 -32.61 16.78
C SER A 150 -3.68 -32.74 15.96
N CYS A 151 -3.59 -32.53 14.65
CA CYS A 151 -4.67 -32.79 13.71
C CYS A 151 -4.66 -34.28 13.31
N ASP A 152 -5.84 -34.90 13.23
CA ASP A 152 -5.99 -36.24 12.66
C ASP A 152 -6.13 -36.13 11.13
N ASP A 153 -5.40 -36.95 10.40
CA ASP A 153 -5.36 -36.89 8.93
C ASP A 153 -6.73 -37.25 8.33
N LYS A 154 -7.49 -38.12 9.01
CA LYS A 154 -8.87 -38.46 8.64
C LYS A 154 -9.81 -37.25 8.67
N GLN A 155 -9.59 -36.33 9.61
CA GLN A 155 -10.42 -35.11 9.70
C GLN A 155 -10.14 -34.17 8.53
N ILE A 156 -8.88 -34.03 8.12
CA ILE A 156 -8.48 -33.21 6.97
C ILE A 156 -9.08 -33.78 5.68
N ILE A 157 -9.00 -35.09 5.48
CA ILE A 157 -9.58 -35.77 4.30
C ILE A 157 -11.09 -35.55 4.23
N SER A 158 -11.79 -35.71 5.37
CA SER A 158 -13.23 -35.43 5.48
C SER A 158 -13.57 -33.96 5.16
N ASP A 159 -12.76 -33.03 5.66
CA ASP A 159 -12.96 -31.60 5.42
C ASP A 159 -12.71 -31.22 3.95
N ILE A 160 -11.72 -31.81 3.27
CA ILE A 160 -11.51 -31.64 1.82
C ILE A 160 -12.71 -32.16 1.04
N LYS A 161 -13.24 -33.35 1.39
CA LYS A 161 -14.47 -33.89 0.77
C LYS A 161 -15.67 -32.95 0.99
N ARG A 162 -15.78 -32.32 2.16
CA ARG A 162 -16.85 -31.38 2.49
C ARG A 162 -16.71 -30.05 1.76
N ILE A 163 -15.49 -29.53 1.58
CA ILE A 163 -15.22 -28.29 0.84
C ILE A 163 -15.45 -28.50 -0.66
N SER A 164 -14.94 -29.60 -1.21
CA SER A 164 -15.12 -29.98 -2.62
C SER A 164 -16.56 -30.42 -2.99
N ARG A 165 -17.49 -30.40 -2.02
CA ARG A 165 -18.88 -30.85 -2.19
C ARG A 165 -18.98 -32.28 -2.73
N GLY A 166 -18.04 -33.16 -2.34
CA GLY A 166 -18.00 -34.56 -2.75
C GLY A 166 -17.44 -34.82 -4.15
N LYS A 167 -16.86 -33.81 -4.82
CA LYS A 167 -16.25 -33.97 -6.15
C LYS A 167 -14.83 -34.54 -6.12
N ILE A 168 -14.15 -34.47 -4.99
CA ILE A 168 -12.81 -35.03 -4.80
C ILE A 168 -12.92 -36.17 -3.78
N GLU A 169 -12.51 -37.36 -4.19
CA GLU A 169 -12.35 -38.52 -3.32
C GLU A 169 -10.86 -38.83 -3.21
N LEU A 170 -10.28 -38.47 -2.05
CA LEU A 170 -8.91 -38.81 -1.71
C LEU A 170 -8.86 -40.22 -1.12
N PRO A 171 -7.89 -41.07 -1.49
CA PRO A 171 -7.67 -42.36 -0.84
C PRO A 171 -7.38 -42.19 0.66
N GLU A 172 -7.82 -43.14 1.50
CA GLU A 172 -7.54 -43.11 2.95
C GLU A 172 -6.05 -43.25 3.29
N ASP A 173 -5.24 -43.74 2.35
CA ASP A 173 -3.77 -43.93 2.49
C ASP A 173 -2.94 -42.68 2.13
N PHE A 174 -3.57 -41.51 2.06
CA PHE A 174 -2.86 -40.26 1.76
C PHE A 174 -2.02 -39.79 2.96
N GLU A 175 -0.72 -40.08 2.93
CA GLU A 175 0.20 -39.70 4.01
C GLU A 175 0.48 -38.19 4.00
N LEU A 176 -0.07 -37.47 4.98
CA LEU A 176 0.21 -36.04 5.19
C LEU A 176 1.44 -35.85 6.08
N ILE A 177 2.19 -34.78 5.86
CA ILE A 177 3.43 -34.46 6.61
C ILE A 177 3.18 -34.52 8.13
N ASP A 178 4.05 -35.22 8.87
CA ASP A 178 3.94 -35.37 10.31
C ASP A 178 4.06 -33.99 11.03
N VAL A 179 3.25 -33.80 12.08
CA VAL A 179 3.16 -32.56 12.87
C VAL A 179 4.52 -32.14 13.43
N LYS A 180 5.41 -33.09 13.71
CA LYS A 180 6.78 -32.85 14.18
C LYS A 180 7.65 -32.10 13.16
N GLU A 181 7.48 -32.37 11.87
CA GLU A 181 8.21 -31.67 10.82
C GLU A 181 7.70 -30.24 10.61
N ILE A 182 6.42 -30.00 10.90
CA ILE A 182 5.78 -28.69 10.78
C ILE A 182 6.24 -27.76 11.91
N SER A 183 6.30 -28.26 13.15
CA SER A 183 6.68 -27.47 14.34
C SER A 183 8.17 -27.07 14.35
N ASN A 184 9.06 -27.94 13.88
CA ASN A 184 10.51 -27.71 13.91
C ASN A 184 11.00 -26.58 12.98
N ARG A 185 10.21 -26.14 12.00
CA ARG A 185 10.61 -25.06 11.08
C ARG A 185 10.44 -23.64 11.67
N GLY A 186 9.64 -23.48 12.73
CA GLY A 186 9.34 -22.18 13.34
C GLY A 186 10.37 -21.67 14.35
N ASN A 187 11.25 -22.55 14.88
CA ASN A 187 12.11 -22.21 16.03
C ASN A 187 13.57 -21.87 15.68
N ASN A 188 13.99 -21.96 14.42
CA ASN A 188 15.40 -21.74 14.04
C ASN A 188 15.84 -20.28 13.92
N ASN A 189 14.96 -19.29 14.15
CA ASN A 189 15.31 -17.87 14.05
C ASN A 189 15.64 -17.18 15.40
N LYS A 190 15.78 -17.91 16.51
CA LYS A 190 16.14 -17.33 17.83
C LYS A 190 17.59 -17.51 18.26
N ALA A 191 18.50 -17.83 17.34
CA ALA A 191 19.91 -18.01 17.67
C ALA A 191 20.87 -17.32 16.69
N LYS A 192 20.62 -16.06 16.30
CA LYS A 192 21.67 -15.21 15.70
C LYS A 192 21.34 -13.73 15.92
N GLY A 193 22.05 -13.11 16.87
CA GLY A 193 22.23 -11.66 16.91
C GLY A 193 21.69 -10.94 18.15
N ARG A 194 22.49 -10.91 19.23
CA ARG A 194 22.67 -9.71 20.07
C ARG A 194 23.84 -9.88 21.05
N LYS A 195 25.07 -9.78 20.53
CA LYS A 195 26.20 -9.34 21.36
C LYS A 195 25.93 -7.88 21.72
N LYS A 196 25.35 -7.64 22.90
CA LYS A 196 25.26 -6.30 23.52
C LYS A 196 26.67 -5.75 23.69
N GLY A 197 27.09 -4.86 22.78
CA GLY A 197 28.27 -4.02 23.00
C GLY A 197 28.04 -3.14 24.22
N LYS A 198 28.83 -3.34 25.28
CA LYS A 198 28.85 -2.48 26.46
C LYS A 198 29.33 -1.08 26.05
N ARG A 199 28.40 -0.14 25.84
CA ARG A 199 28.73 1.29 25.77
C ARG A 199 29.12 1.75 27.19
N LYS A 200 30.41 2.03 27.41
CA LYS A 200 30.93 2.67 28.62
C LYS A 200 30.31 4.07 28.73
N SER A 201 29.52 4.29 29.77
CA SER A 201 29.01 5.61 30.17
C SER A 201 30.17 6.49 30.65
N TYR A 202 30.49 7.55 29.93
CA TYR A 202 31.43 8.58 30.37
C TYR A 202 30.71 9.51 31.37
N LYS A 203 31.08 9.45 32.66
CA LYS A 203 30.61 10.43 33.65
C LYS A 203 31.45 11.71 33.53
N PRO A 204 30.86 12.90 33.38
CA PRO A 204 31.60 14.15 33.46
C PRO A 204 32.04 14.42 34.90
N LYS A 205 33.35 14.66 35.11
CA LYS A 205 33.88 15.14 36.39
C LYS A 205 33.41 16.59 36.60
N LYS A 206 32.61 16.83 37.63
CA LYS A 206 32.46 18.17 38.21
C LYS A 206 33.82 18.62 38.76
N LYS A 207 34.33 19.75 38.30
CA LYS A 207 35.34 20.51 39.04
C LYS A 207 34.63 21.59 39.84
N TYR A 208 35.08 21.71 41.08
CA TYR A 208 34.80 22.78 42.02
C TYR A 208 35.24 24.13 41.46
#